data_AF-A0AAV4IYC2-F1
#
_entry.id   AF-A0AAV4IYC2-F1
#
_cell.length_a   1.000
_cell.length_b   1.000
_cell.length_c   1.000
_cell.angle_alpha   90.00
_cell.angle_beta   90.00
_cell.angle_gamma   90.00
#
_symmetry.space_group_name_H-M   'P 1'
#
loop_
_entity.id
_entity.type
_entity.pdbx_description
1 polymer ?
#
loop_
_entity_poly.entity_id
_entity_poly.type
_entity_poly.pdbx_seq_one_letter_code
_entity_poly.pdbx_strand_id
1 'polypeptide(L)'
;MIANDLQMTTGEFVFIVIDLFLSRREIFQPWSPNEKEWDIKVGEGNGTAKAIFDSVLLVTILPPDSTSFKVFSREEVSSFVLAFHDAVLLFVHALNETIMAGGSISGSVSIDANGDRDADYALYDLDPRDDEFKLVRIYPGTEQTFRGVDRREIHWPSLEKRLAPPPDIPECGFVGEKCKPDGMHAKTQG
;
A
#
# COMPACT_ATOMS: atom_id res chain seq x y z
N MET A 1 5.48 37.63 15.93
CA MET A 1 5.91 38.72 16.84
C MET A 1 6.41 38.19 18.17
N ILE A 2 5.68 37.29 18.86
CA ILE A 2 6.05 36.73 20.17
C ILE A 2 7.52 36.28 20.29
N ALA A 3 8.05 35.49 19.34
CA ALA A 3 9.44 35.03 19.40
C ALA A 3 10.47 36.18 19.36
N ASN A 4 10.18 37.26 18.63
CA ASN A 4 11.01 38.46 18.61
C ASN A 4 10.90 39.24 19.92
N ASP A 5 9.69 39.34 20.48
CA ASP A 5 9.45 40.02 21.76
C ASP A 5 10.16 39.31 22.92
N LEU A 6 10.34 37.99 22.81
CA LEU A 6 11.11 37.14 23.72
C LEU A 6 12.62 37.09 23.40
N GLN A 7 13.11 37.89 22.44
CA GLN A 7 14.52 37.94 22.01
C GLN A 7 15.07 36.61 21.49
N MET A 8 14.21 35.69 21.03
CA MET A 8 14.63 34.38 20.52
C MET A 8 15.15 34.44 19.07
N THR A 9 15.02 35.57 18.39
CA THR A 9 15.48 35.80 17.01
C THR A 9 16.92 36.31 16.94
N THR A 10 17.64 36.36 18.06
CA THR A 10 18.96 36.98 18.22
C THR A 10 20.15 36.07 17.87
N GLY A 11 19.89 34.81 17.52
CA GLY A 11 20.91 33.82 17.12
C GLY A 11 21.16 32.70 18.14
N GLU A 12 20.56 32.76 19.34
CA GLU A 12 20.63 31.66 20.32
C GLU A 12 19.66 30.52 19.99
N PHE A 13 18.61 30.80 19.22
CA PHE A 13 17.61 29.82 18.80
C PHE A 13 17.50 29.79 17.27
N VAL A 14 17.18 28.59 16.76
CA VAL A 14 16.73 28.37 15.39
C VAL A 14 15.34 27.76 15.44
N PHE A 15 14.46 28.25 14.57
CA PHE A 15 13.13 27.72 14.39
C PHE A 15 13.10 26.90 13.11
N ILE A 16 12.78 25.61 13.21
CA ILE A 16 12.63 24.75 12.03
C ILE A 16 11.13 24.63 11.73
N VAL A 17 10.72 25.13 10.57
CA VAL A 17 9.35 25.04 10.07
C VAL A 17 9.32 23.99 8.97
N ILE A 18 8.45 23.00 9.12
CA ILE A 18 8.23 21.96 8.12
C ILE A 18 6.89 22.24 7.47
N ASP A 19 6.93 22.66 6.20
CA ASP A 19 5.76 22.81 5.36
C ASP A 19 6.06 22.28 3.97
N LEU A 20 5.51 21.11 3.66
CA LEU A 20 5.86 20.33 2.49
C LEU A 20 5.19 20.82 1.20
N PHE A 21 4.18 21.69 1.28
CA PHE A 21 3.28 21.98 0.17
C PHE A 21 3.22 23.46 -0.23
N LEU A 22 4.25 24.22 0.14
CA LEU A 22 4.35 25.63 -0.20
C LEU A 22 4.51 25.85 -1.70
N SER A 23 3.86 26.91 -2.19
CA SER A 23 4.07 27.45 -3.53
C SER A 23 5.48 28.04 -3.69
N ARG A 24 5.90 28.24 -4.95
CA ARG A 24 7.20 28.85 -5.24
C ARG A 24 7.26 30.26 -4.65
N ARG A 25 6.15 30.99 -4.68
CA ARG A 25 6.04 32.34 -4.12
C ARG A 25 6.23 32.35 -2.60
N GLU A 26 5.58 31.43 -1.89
CA GLU A 26 5.66 31.34 -0.42
C GLU A 26 7.06 30.95 0.05
N ILE A 27 7.80 30.15 -0.71
CA ILE A 27 9.18 29.77 -0.40
C ILE A 27 10.13 30.98 -0.52
N PHE A 28 9.99 31.80 -1.56
CA PHE A 28 10.93 32.90 -1.82
C PHE A 28 10.69 34.13 -0.94
N GLN A 29 9.45 34.36 -0.49
CA GLN A 29 9.10 35.48 0.37
C GLN A 29 8.06 35.09 1.43
N PRO A 30 8.40 34.18 2.37
CA PRO A 30 7.45 33.65 3.35
C PRO A 30 6.93 34.72 4.33
N TRP A 31 7.66 35.83 4.48
CA TRP A 31 7.25 36.98 5.31
C TRP A 31 6.36 37.99 4.57
N SER A 32 6.15 37.83 3.26
CA SER A 32 5.35 38.74 2.44
C SER A 32 3.88 38.41 2.62
N PRO A 33 3.08 39.26 3.30
CA PRO A 33 1.69 38.92 3.59
C PRO A 33 0.88 38.87 2.30
N ASN A 34 0.03 37.85 2.16
CA ASN A 34 -1.22 38.04 1.44
C ASN A 34 -2.12 38.89 2.35
N GLU A 35 -2.75 39.95 1.84
CA GLU A 35 -3.54 40.95 2.62
C GLU A 35 -4.59 40.36 3.60
N LYS A 36 -4.92 39.07 3.48
CA LYS A 36 -6.00 38.40 4.21
C LYS A 36 -5.56 37.59 5.43
N GLU A 37 -4.27 37.33 5.63
CA GLU A 37 -3.83 36.29 6.57
C GLU A 37 -3.12 36.81 7.82
N TRP A 38 -2.52 38.00 7.75
CA TRP A 38 -1.82 38.60 8.89
C TRP A 38 -2.36 39.99 9.16
N ASP A 39 -2.68 40.31 10.42
CA ASP A 39 -3.00 41.67 10.92
C ASP A 39 -1.77 42.62 10.86
N ILE A 40 -0.88 42.41 9.89
CA ILE A 40 0.32 43.19 9.65
C ILE A 40 0.00 44.18 8.54
N LYS A 41 -0.13 45.47 8.90
CA LYS A 41 -0.31 46.53 7.91
C LYS A 41 0.87 46.54 6.94
N VAL A 42 0.57 46.41 5.65
CA VAL A 42 1.55 46.51 4.56
C VAL A 42 2.32 47.82 4.71
N GLY A 43 3.63 47.73 4.93
CA GLY A 43 4.53 48.88 5.06
C GLY A 43 5.22 49.04 6.43
N GLU A 44 4.56 48.73 7.54
CA GLU A 44 5.15 48.92 8.89
C GLU A 44 5.72 47.64 9.52
N GLY A 45 5.24 46.45 9.16
CA GLY A 45 5.67 45.19 9.78
C GLY A 45 6.62 44.30 8.96
N ASN A 46 7.00 44.72 7.76
CA ASN A 46 7.82 43.91 6.85
C ASN A 46 9.27 43.75 7.36
N GLY A 47 9.84 44.81 7.96
CA GLY A 47 11.18 44.76 8.56
C GLY A 47 11.25 43.80 9.75
N THR A 48 10.27 43.87 10.65
CA THR A 48 10.20 43.01 11.84
C THR A 48 9.88 41.55 11.49
N ALA A 49 8.98 41.31 10.53
CA ALA A 49 8.70 39.96 10.05
C ALA A 49 9.94 39.34 9.41
N LYS A 50 10.62 40.07 8.53
CA LYS A 50 11.86 39.61 7.90
C LYS A 50 12.94 39.27 8.94
N ALA A 51 13.11 40.11 9.97
CA ALA A 51 14.06 39.85 11.06
C ALA A 51 13.75 38.57 11.86
N ILE A 52 12.47 38.18 11.98
CA ILE A 52 12.10 36.89 12.58
C ILE A 52 12.57 35.74 11.68
N PHE A 53 12.34 35.85 10.37
CA PHE A 53 12.70 34.80 9.41
C PHE A 53 14.21 34.60 9.25
N ASP A 54 15.06 35.54 9.68
CA ASP A 54 16.52 35.32 9.76
C ASP A 54 16.89 34.15 10.72
N SER A 55 16.02 33.84 11.68
CA SER A 55 16.18 32.71 12.62
C SER A 55 15.40 31.45 12.22
N VAL A 56 14.75 31.44 11.04
CA VAL A 56 13.89 30.35 10.58
C VAL A 56 14.55 29.53 9.47
N LEU A 57 14.52 28.21 9.61
CA LEU A 57 14.84 27.26 8.55
C LEU A 57 13.55 26.62 8.05
N LEU A 58 13.31 26.68 6.73
CA LEU A 58 12.14 26.11 6.09
C LEU A 58 12.49 24.79 5.40
N VAL A 59 11.78 23.72 5.77
CA VAL A 59 11.85 22.41 5.12
C VAL A 59 10.59 22.23 4.27
N THR A 60 10.77 22.06 2.95
CA THR A 60 9.69 21.92 1.97
C THR A 60 10.06 20.94 0.86
N ILE A 61 9.09 20.54 0.02
CA ILE A 61 9.37 19.76 -1.20
C ILE A 61 10.05 20.67 -2.22
N LEU A 62 11.17 20.21 -2.78
CA LEU A 62 11.89 20.96 -3.81
C LEU A 62 11.00 21.16 -5.05
N PRO A 63 10.59 22.39 -5.39
CA PRO A 63 9.83 22.62 -6.60
C PRO A 63 10.71 22.35 -7.83
N PRO A 64 10.22 21.60 -8.84
CA PRO A 64 11.00 21.37 -10.05
C PRO A 64 11.29 22.69 -10.78
N ASP A 65 12.51 22.81 -11.32
CA ASP A 65 12.99 24.03 -12.00
C ASP A 65 13.42 23.81 -13.45
N SER A 66 13.16 22.61 -13.98
CA SER A 66 13.52 22.25 -15.36
C SER A 66 12.68 23.02 -16.38
N THR A 67 13.24 23.27 -17.57
CA THR A 67 12.52 23.89 -18.69
C THR A 67 11.31 23.04 -19.10
N SER A 68 11.44 21.72 -19.11
CA SER A 68 10.34 20.79 -19.40
C SER A 68 9.19 20.94 -18.41
N PHE A 69 9.50 21.12 -17.12
CA PHE A 69 8.50 21.39 -16.10
C PHE A 69 7.80 22.73 -16.35
N LYS A 70 8.54 23.81 -16.63
CA LYS A 70 7.96 25.13 -16.94
C LYS A 70 7.03 25.12 -18.16
N VAL A 71 7.28 24.21 -19.12
CA VAL A 71 6.39 24.00 -20.29
C VAL A 71 5.15 23.19 -19.91
N PHE A 72 5.31 22.18 -19.06
CA PHE A 72 4.21 21.35 -18.54
C PHE A 72 3.28 22.15 -17.62
N SER A 73 3.85 22.86 -16.66
CA SER A 73 3.15 23.68 -15.68
C SER A 73 2.97 25.10 -16.23
N ARG A 74 1.84 25.36 -16.90
CA ARG A 74 1.47 26.75 -17.27
C ARG A 74 1.17 27.60 -16.03
N GLU A 75 0.82 26.96 -14.92
CA GLU A 75 0.51 27.55 -13.61
C GLU A 75 1.21 26.74 -12.50
N GLU A 76 1.11 27.18 -11.24
CA GLU A 76 1.63 26.39 -10.11
C GLU A 76 0.84 25.08 -9.98
N VAL A 77 1.57 23.96 -9.95
CA VAL A 77 1.00 22.61 -9.87
C VAL A 77 1.38 21.99 -8.53
N SER A 78 0.39 21.43 -7.84
CA SER A 78 0.60 20.73 -6.57
C SER A 78 1.53 19.52 -6.73
N SER A 79 2.38 19.27 -5.74
CA SER A 79 3.29 18.12 -5.71
C SER A 79 2.56 16.77 -5.84
N PHE A 80 1.30 16.68 -5.40
CA PHE A 80 0.47 15.47 -5.60
C PHE A 80 0.20 15.19 -7.07
N VAL A 81 -0.13 16.22 -7.87
CA VAL A 81 -0.40 16.06 -9.30
C VAL A 81 0.86 15.60 -10.04
N LEU A 82 2.03 16.08 -9.61
CA LEU A 82 3.32 15.65 -10.16
C LEU A 82 3.60 14.18 -9.84
N ALA A 83 3.38 13.77 -8.60
CA ALA A 83 3.52 12.37 -8.20
C ALA A 83 2.59 11.44 -9.02
N PHE A 84 1.35 11.86 -9.30
CA PHE A 84 0.45 11.10 -10.17
C PHE A 84 0.93 11.02 -11.62
N HIS A 85 1.39 12.13 -12.19
CA HIS A 85 1.97 12.14 -13.54
C HIS A 85 3.16 11.17 -13.64
N ASP A 86 4.07 11.23 -12.68
CA ASP A 86 5.25 10.37 -12.64
C ASP A 86 4.87 8.89 -12.43
N ALA A 87 3.88 8.60 -11.59
CA ALA A 87 3.36 7.25 -11.41
C ALA A 87 2.79 6.65 -12.70
N VAL A 88 2.06 7.44 -13.50
CA VAL A 88 1.55 6.99 -14.80
C VAL A 88 2.69 6.72 -15.78
N LEU A 89 3.70 7.59 -15.85
CA LEU A 89 4.88 7.35 -16.69
C LEU A 89 5.63 6.09 -16.27
N LEU A 90 5.86 5.89 -14.97
CA LEU A 90 6.49 4.67 -14.44
C LEU A 90 5.68 3.42 -14.78
N PHE A 91 4.35 3.48 -14.64
CA PHE A 91 3.48 2.39 -15.03
C PHE A 91 3.59 2.07 -16.52
N VAL A 92 3.59 3.08 -17.39
CA VAL A 92 3.74 2.89 -18.85
C VAL A 92 5.12 2.31 -19.19
N HIS A 93 6.18 2.75 -18.53
CA HIS A 93 7.52 2.19 -18.73
C HIS A 93 7.57 0.72 -18.32
N ALA A 94 7.09 0.38 -17.12
CA ALA A 94 7.03 -1.00 -16.65
C ALA A 94 6.15 -1.86 -17.58
N LEU A 95 5.01 -1.33 -18.03
CA LEU A 95 4.13 -2.02 -18.97
C LEU A 95 4.83 -2.26 -20.31
N ASN A 96 5.52 -1.26 -20.85
CA ASN A 96 6.25 -1.38 -22.11
C ASN A 96 7.37 -2.42 -22.02
N GLU A 97 8.13 -2.43 -20.93
CA GLU A 97 9.16 -3.44 -20.67
C GLU A 97 8.55 -4.85 -20.54
N THR A 98 7.43 -4.99 -19.84
CA THR A 98 6.73 -6.28 -19.70
C THR A 98 6.18 -6.79 -21.04
N ILE A 99 5.55 -5.91 -21.83
CA ILE A 99 5.07 -6.25 -23.18
C ILE A 99 6.23 -6.64 -24.09
N MET A 100 7.33 -5.88 -24.09
CA MET A 100 8.52 -6.18 -24.89
C MET A 100 9.22 -7.48 -24.47
N ALA A 101 9.21 -7.80 -23.17
CA ALA A 101 9.72 -9.05 -22.64
C ALA A 101 8.77 -10.25 -22.87
N GLY A 102 7.61 -10.03 -23.50
CA GLY A 102 6.65 -11.08 -23.83
C GLY A 102 5.92 -11.68 -22.63
N GLY A 103 5.85 -10.96 -21.50
CA GLY A 103 5.23 -11.48 -20.29
C GLY A 103 4.78 -10.39 -19.32
N SER A 104 3.73 -10.65 -18.55
CA SER A 104 3.41 -9.83 -17.37
C SER A 104 4.37 -10.18 -16.23
N ILE A 105 4.64 -9.25 -15.32
CA ILE A 105 5.36 -9.53 -14.06
C ILE A 105 4.69 -10.69 -13.29
N SER A 106 3.39 -10.87 -13.48
CA SER A 106 2.59 -11.93 -12.86
C SER A 106 2.52 -13.25 -13.64
N GLY A 107 3.24 -13.42 -14.75
CA GLY A 107 3.16 -14.61 -15.62
C GLY A 107 2.24 -14.44 -16.84
N SER A 108 1.63 -15.52 -17.32
CA SER A 108 0.64 -15.46 -18.41
C SER A 108 -0.59 -14.67 -17.95
N VAL A 109 -1.12 -13.80 -18.81
CA VAL A 109 -2.35 -13.04 -18.54
C VAL A 109 -3.37 -13.41 -19.60
N SER A 110 -4.51 -13.93 -19.14
CA SER A 110 -5.70 -14.15 -19.97
C SER A 110 -6.86 -13.37 -19.38
N ILE A 111 -7.71 -12.84 -20.28
CA ILE A 111 -8.90 -12.05 -19.96
C ILE A 111 -10.08 -12.73 -20.64
N ASP A 112 -11.16 -12.97 -19.89
CA ASP A 112 -12.35 -13.62 -20.39
C ASP A 112 -13.22 -12.67 -21.25
N ALA A 113 -14.34 -13.19 -21.77
CA ALA A 113 -15.24 -12.41 -22.62
C ALA A 113 -15.93 -11.23 -21.90
N ASN A 114 -15.94 -11.21 -20.57
CA ASN A 114 -16.53 -10.15 -19.75
C ASN A 114 -15.50 -9.08 -19.36
N GLY A 115 -14.22 -9.28 -19.68
CA GLY A 115 -13.14 -8.38 -19.30
C GLY A 115 -12.52 -8.70 -17.94
N ASP A 116 -12.85 -9.83 -17.34
CA ASP A 116 -12.29 -10.28 -16.07
C ASP A 116 -11.02 -11.12 -16.31
N ARG A 117 -10.09 -11.12 -15.34
CA ARG A 117 -8.84 -11.89 -15.46
C ARG A 117 -9.07 -13.37 -15.13
N ASP A 118 -8.62 -14.25 -16.00
CA ASP A 118 -8.44 -15.67 -15.69
C ASP A 118 -7.25 -15.81 -14.72
N ALA A 119 -7.54 -15.92 -13.43
CA ALA A 119 -6.52 -15.99 -12.39
C ALA A 119 -6.00 -17.43 -12.22
N ASP A 120 -4.67 -17.58 -12.29
CA ASP A 120 -3.99 -18.83 -11.94
C ASP A 120 -3.79 -18.88 -10.42
N TYR A 121 -4.12 -20.02 -9.81
CA TYR A 121 -3.94 -20.26 -8.38
C TYR A 121 -2.97 -21.41 -8.14
N ALA A 122 -2.25 -21.33 -7.02
CA ALA A 122 -1.26 -22.32 -6.60
C ALA A 122 -1.56 -22.75 -5.17
N LEU A 123 -1.63 -24.06 -4.95
CA LEU A 123 -1.77 -24.66 -3.62
C LEU A 123 -0.41 -25.13 -3.14
N TYR A 124 0.02 -24.58 -2.01
CA TYR A 124 1.22 -24.99 -1.28
C TYR A 124 0.82 -25.76 -0.04
N ASP A 125 1.66 -26.73 0.32
CA ASP A 125 1.49 -27.53 1.52
C ASP A 125 2.83 -27.70 2.23
N LEU A 126 2.79 -27.82 3.56
CA LEU A 126 3.98 -27.96 4.38
C LEU A 126 4.49 -29.39 4.30
N ASP A 127 5.73 -29.58 3.86
CA ASP A 127 6.39 -30.88 3.89
C ASP A 127 7.00 -31.13 5.29
N PRO A 128 6.45 -32.06 6.09
CA PRO A 128 6.88 -32.28 7.46
C PRO A 128 8.29 -32.91 7.56
N ARG A 129 8.91 -33.26 6.43
CA ARG A 129 10.27 -33.85 6.41
C ARG A 129 11.36 -32.79 6.50
N ASP A 130 11.10 -31.60 5.97
CA ASP A 130 12.07 -30.50 5.88
C ASP A 130 11.51 -29.13 6.28
N ASP A 131 10.27 -29.07 6.78
CA ASP A 131 9.59 -27.86 7.29
C ASP A 131 9.48 -26.73 6.24
N GLU A 132 9.39 -27.10 4.95
CA GLU A 132 9.22 -26.17 3.84
C GLU A 132 7.84 -26.28 3.18
N PHE A 133 7.26 -25.14 2.81
CA PHE A 133 6.07 -25.12 1.96
C PHE A 133 6.44 -25.43 0.51
N LYS A 134 5.78 -26.42 -0.07
CA LYS A 134 6.00 -26.88 -1.44
C LYS A 134 4.72 -26.81 -2.25
N LEU A 135 4.85 -26.41 -3.51
CA LEU A 135 3.74 -26.42 -4.46
C LEU A 135 3.27 -27.87 -4.69
N VAL A 136 1.97 -28.12 -4.46
CA VAL A 136 1.34 -29.45 -4.60
C VAL A 136 0.24 -29.50 -5.65
N ARG A 137 -0.45 -28.37 -5.92
CA ARG A 137 -1.43 -28.25 -7.01
C ARG A 137 -1.35 -26.87 -7.68
N ILE A 138 -1.71 -26.83 -8.96
CA ILE A 138 -1.91 -25.60 -9.72
C ILE A 138 -3.33 -25.63 -10.27
N TYR A 139 -4.03 -24.51 -10.27
CA TYR A 139 -5.30 -24.30 -10.95
C TYR A 139 -5.08 -23.20 -12.00
N PRO A 140 -4.87 -23.54 -13.27
CA PRO A 140 -4.82 -22.55 -14.33
C PRO A 140 -6.22 -21.98 -14.56
N GLY A 141 -6.37 -20.66 -14.49
CA GLY A 141 -7.67 -19.99 -14.59
C GLY A 141 -8.36 -20.25 -15.94
N THR A 142 -7.58 -20.34 -17.00
CA THR A 142 -8.04 -20.64 -18.36
C THR A 142 -8.55 -22.06 -18.56
N GLU A 143 -8.10 -23.01 -17.73
CA GLU A 143 -8.46 -24.42 -17.85
C GLU A 143 -9.48 -24.88 -16.83
N GLN A 144 -9.64 -24.09 -15.75
CA GLN A 144 -10.59 -24.32 -14.67
C GLN A 144 -10.50 -25.73 -14.06
N THR A 145 -9.28 -26.27 -13.94
CA THR A 145 -9.04 -27.60 -13.39
C THR A 145 -7.77 -27.66 -12.55
N PHE A 146 -7.77 -28.53 -11.53
CA PHE A 146 -6.58 -28.77 -10.70
C PHE A 146 -5.61 -29.72 -11.41
N ARG A 147 -4.38 -29.24 -11.57
CA ARG A 147 -3.25 -30.04 -12.04
C ARG A 147 -2.40 -30.49 -10.85
N GLY A 148 -2.04 -31.76 -10.85
CA GLY A 148 -1.01 -32.29 -9.96
C GLY A 148 0.37 -31.77 -10.35
N VAL A 149 1.20 -31.46 -9.36
CA VAL A 149 2.64 -31.22 -9.58
C VAL A 149 3.36 -32.54 -9.35
N ASP A 150 4.25 -32.91 -10.27
CA ASP A 150 4.85 -34.25 -10.35
C ASP A 150 5.33 -34.79 -9.00
N ARG A 151 4.86 -36.00 -8.66
CA ARG A 151 5.21 -36.78 -7.46
C ARG A 151 4.94 -36.07 -6.12
N ARG A 152 4.08 -35.04 -6.09
CA ARG A 152 3.66 -34.34 -4.88
C ARG A 152 2.16 -34.49 -4.65
N GLU A 153 1.81 -35.03 -3.49
CA GLU A 153 0.44 -35.12 -3.00
C GLU A 153 0.26 -34.21 -1.80
N ILE A 154 -0.99 -33.84 -1.51
CA ILE A 154 -1.33 -33.05 -0.33
C ILE A 154 -1.14 -33.96 0.89
N HIS A 155 -0.28 -33.54 1.80
CA HIS A 155 -0.10 -34.11 3.11
C HIS A 155 -1.27 -33.69 4.02
N TRP A 156 -2.03 -34.69 4.46
CA TRP A 156 -3.10 -34.49 5.43
C TRP A 156 -2.59 -34.87 6.82
N PRO A 157 -2.47 -33.89 7.75
CA PRO A 157 -2.08 -34.18 9.12
C PRO A 157 -3.13 -35.11 9.73
N SER A 158 -2.74 -36.35 10.04
CA SER A 158 -3.65 -37.31 10.65
C SER A 158 -2.98 -38.00 11.83
N LEU A 159 -3.71 -38.07 12.93
CA LEU A 159 -3.33 -38.88 14.10
C LEU A 159 -3.39 -40.38 13.76
N GLU A 160 -4.22 -40.77 12.79
CA GLU A 160 -4.47 -42.15 12.39
C GLU A 160 -4.04 -42.44 10.95
N LYS A 161 -2.78 -42.15 10.57
CA LYS A 161 -2.15 -42.54 9.27
C LYS A 161 -3.08 -42.46 8.03
N ARG A 162 -3.96 -41.47 7.99
CA ARG A 162 -4.97 -41.36 6.95
C ARG A 162 -4.36 -40.59 5.79
N LEU A 163 -4.29 -41.24 4.64
CA LEU A 163 -3.75 -40.70 3.39
C LEU A 163 -4.77 -39.81 2.63
N ALA A 164 -5.80 -39.30 3.30
CA ALA A 164 -6.96 -38.66 2.66
C ALA A 164 -7.41 -37.39 3.42
N PRO A 165 -8.11 -36.44 2.75
CA PRO A 165 -8.65 -35.22 3.36
C PRO A 165 -9.71 -35.49 4.43
N PRO A 166 -9.84 -34.63 5.47
CA PRO A 166 -10.87 -34.76 6.50
C PRO A 166 -12.26 -34.81 5.87
N PRO A 167 -13.20 -35.58 6.44
CA PRO A 167 -14.57 -35.51 5.98
C PRO A 167 -15.06 -34.07 6.11
N ASP A 168 -15.86 -33.63 5.15
CA ASP A 168 -16.51 -32.32 5.15
C ASP A 168 -17.52 -32.16 6.29
N ILE A 169 -18.04 -33.27 6.79
CA ILE A 169 -18.98 -33.33 7.92
C ILE A 169 -18.37 -34.22 9.02
N PRO A 170 -18.24 -33.72 10.28
CA PRO A 170 -17.80 -34.55 11.39
C PRO A 170 -18.67 -35.80 11.57
N GLU A 171 -18.10 -36.87 12.11
CA GLU A 171 -18.82 -38.16 12.28
C GLU A 171 -20.13 -38.00 13.06
N CYS A 172 -20.10 -37.24 14.15
CA CYS A 172 -21.27 -36.92 14.97
C CYS A 172 -22.11 -35.73 14.46
N GLY A 173 -21.78 -35.17 13.28
CA GLY A 173 -22.37 -33.92 12.82
C GLY A 173 -21.77 -32.69 13.52
N PHE A 174 -22.16 -31.49 13.07
CA PHE A 174 -21.54 -30.26 13.57
C PHE A 174 -21.95 -29.93 15.00
N VAL A 175 -23.12 -30.42 15.44
CA VAL A 175 -23.67 -30.16 16.78
C VAL A 175 -23.96 -31.45 17.56
N GLY A 176 -23.42 -32.59 17.10
CA GLY A 176 -23.62 -33.89 17.75
C GLY A 176 -24.92 -34.58 17.36
N GLU A 177 -25.64 -34.08 16.36
CA GLU A 177 -26.97 -34.55 15.96
C GLU A 177 -27.01 -35.99 15.42
N LYS A 178 -25.85 -36.53 15.01
CA LYS A 178 -25.72 -37.91 14.54
C LYS A 178 -25.31 -38.90 15.63
N CYS A 179 -24.87 -38.40 16.79
CA CYS A 179 -24.44 -39.24 17.91
C CYS A 179 -25.48 -39.18 19.04
N LYS A 180 -25.71 -40.32 19.70
CA LYS A 180 -26.58 -40.35 20.86
C LYS A 180 -25.84 -39.71 22.05
N PRO A 181 -26.52 -38.94 22.91
CA PRO A 181 -25.90 -38.45 24.14
C PRO A 181 -25.48 -39.65 25.01
N ASP A 182 -24.22 -39.63 25.45
CA ASP A 182 -23.65 -40.66 26.32
C ASP A 182 -24.50 -40.81 27.59
N GLY A 183 -25.07 -42.01 27.81
CA GLY A 183 -25.69 -42.38 29.09
C GLY A 183 -27.10 -42.97 29.08
N MET A 184 -27.78 -43.14 27.94
CA MET A 184 -29.04 -43.90 27.93
C MET A 184 -28.78 -45.41 27.78
N HIS A 185 -28.47 -46.08 28.89
CA HIS A 185 -28.79 -47.49 29.01
C HIS A 185 -30.29 -47.68 28.80
N ALA A 186 -30.65 -48.57 27.87
CA ALA A 186 -32.02 -49.00 27.68
C ALA A 186 -32.56 -49.57 29.00
N LYS A 187 -33.49 -48.86 29.65
CA LYS A 187 -34.33 -49.49 30.66
C LYS A 187 -35.32 -50.39 29.93
N THR A 188 -35.12 -51.68 30.07
CA THR A 188 -36.17 -52.68 29.93
C THR A 188 -37.29 -52.34 30.91
N GLN A 189 -38.51 -52.10 30.40
CA GLN A 189 -39.74 -52.20 31.18
C GLN A 189 -40.44 -53.49 30.74
N GLY A 190 -40.71 -54.34 31.72
CA GLY A 190 -41.63 -55.48 31.61
C GLY A 190 -43.07 -55.08 31.86
#